data_AF-A0A4R6JWF8-F1
#
_entry.id   AF-A0A4R6JWF8-F1
#
_cell.length_a   1.000
_cell.length_b   1.000
_cell.length_c   1.000
_cell.angle_alpha   90.00
_cell.angle_beta   90.00
_cell.angle_gamma   90.00
#
_symmetry.space_group_name_H-M   'P 1'
#
loop_
_entity.id
_entity.type
_entity.pdbx_description
1 polymer ?
#
loop_
_entity_poly.entity_id
_entity_poly.type
_entity_poly.pdbx_seq_one_letter_code
_entity_poly.pdbx_strand_id
1 'polypeptide(L)'
;MERRASPRGPVGRSLIATLVFAAAVVPGWTLGTLTERYTGSGLLDWVVTGLWGALAVRVLAPHASYRPRDAWLGLVPLYNWYLVCVLGWRVALLPFRDWEPREDELWRARWLTGDLIGYWRADPVPVGVRAASAPAGGRRSR
;
A
#
# COMPACT_ATOMS: atom_id res chain seq x y z
N MET A 1 -26.34 6.60 10.60
CA MET A 1 -26.62 6.61 9.15
C MET A 1 -25.35 6.20 8.41
N GLU A 2 -25.18 4.91 8.11
CA GLU A 2 -24.10 4.48 7.21
C GLU A 2 -24.40 5.04 5.81
N ARG A 3 -23.61 6.01 5.35
CA ARG A 3 -23.62 6.37 3.92
C ARG A 3 -23.29 5.09 3.16
N ARG A 4 -24.19 4.65 2.27
CA ARG A 4 -23.89 3.66 1.24
C ARG A 4 -22.75 4.23 0.39
N ALA A 5 -21.51 3.95 0.79
CA ALA A 5 -20.36 4.36 0.03
C ALA A 5 -20.42 3.60 -1.30
N SER A 6 -20.33 4.32 -2.41
CA SER A 6 -20.24 3.74 -3.75
C SER A 6 -18.78 3.66 -4.16
N PRO A 7 -18.37 2.67 -4.98
CA PRO A 7 -17.03 2.62 -5.54
C PRO A 7 -16.71 3.94 -6.27
N ARG A 8 -15.45 4.40 -6.16
CA ARG A 8 -15.03 5.60 -6.88
C ARG A 8 -15.10 5.33 -8.38
N GLY A 9 -15.66 6.26 -9.13
CA GLY A 9 -15.66 6.20 -10.59
C GLY A 9 -14.25 6.18 -11.19
N PRO A 10 -14.09 5.77 -12.47
CA PRO A 10 -12.79 5.56 -13.10
C PRO A 10 -11.93 6.82 -13.14
N VAL A 11 -12.55 7.99 -13.30
CA VAL A 11 -11.84 9.29 -13.30
C VAL A 11 -11.25 9.60 -11.93
N GLY A 12 -12.04 9.46 -10.85
CA GLY A 12 -11.56 9.69 -9.49
C GLY A 12 -10.47 8.70 -9.08
N ARG A 13 -10.61 7.44 -9.49
CA ARG A 13 -9.58 6.41 -9.29
C ARG A 13 -8.28 6.79 -10.00
N SER A 14 -8.36 7.21 -11.26
CA SER A 14 -7.19 7.59 -12.05
C SER A 14 -6.48 8.81 -11.46
N LEU A 15 -7.23 9.85 -11.09
CA LEU A 15 -6.67 11.05 -10.46
C LEU A 15 -5.91 10.73 -9.16
N ILE A 16 -6.50 9.92 -8.27
CA ILE A 16 -5.83 9.53 -7.03
C ILE A 16 -4.59 8.69 -7.33
N ALA A 17 -4.69 7.70 -8.24
CA ALA A 17 -3.56 6.86 -8.60
C ALA A 17 -2.39 7.68 -9.18
N THR A 18 -2.69 8.65 -10.06
CA THR A 18 -1.69 9.57 -10.61
C THR A 18 -1.05 10.44 -9.53
N LEU A 19 -1.85 10.98 -8.60
CA LEU A 19 -1.32 11.79 -7.49
C LEU A 19 -0.42 10.97 -6.56
N VAL A 20 -0.82 9.74 -6.24
CA VAL A 20 -0.01 8.82 -5.43
C VAL A 20 1.30 8.48 -6.14
N PHE A 21 1.24 8.20 -7.45
CA PHE A 21 2.44 7.94 -8.24
C PHE A 21 3.38 9.15 -8.27
N ALA A 22 2.84 10.34 -8.56
CA ALA A 22 3.62 11.57 -8.60
C ALA A 22 4.31 11.84 -7.25
N ALA A 23 3.58 11.70 -6.14
CA ALA A 23 4.13 11.88 -4.79
C ALA A 23 5.21 10.84 -4.44
N ALA A 24 5.09 9.62 -4.95
CA ALA A 24 6.04 8.55 -4.71
C ALA A 24 7.31 8.63 -5.59
N VAL A 25 7.25 9.27 -6.76
CA VAL A 25 8.37 9.28 -7.73
C VAL A 25 9.05 10.64 -7.84
N VAL A 26 8.29 11.74 -7.98
CA VAL A 26 8.84 13.07 -8.28
C VAL A 26 9.82 13.55 -7.19
N PRO A 27 9.51 13.43 -5.88
CA PRO A 27 10.44 13.92 -4.87
C PRO A 27 11.76 13.13 -4.84
N GLY A 28 11.70 11.80 -5.02
CA GLY A 28 12.90 10.96 -5.09
C GLY A 28 13.82 11.40 -6.21
N TRP A 29 13.25 11.58 -7.42
CA TRP A 29 14.01 12.01 -8.58
C TRP A 29 14.58 13.43 -8.43
N THR A 30 13.81 14.33 -7.82
CA THR A 30 14.26 15.71 -7.52
C THR A 30 15.38 15.73 -6.50
N LEU A 31 15.26 14.96 -5.41
CA LEU A 31 16.28 14.87 -4.36
C LEU A 31 17.55 14.20 -4.86
N GLY A 32 17.42 13.15 -5.66
CA GLY A 32 18.57 12.45 -6.23
C GLY A 32 19.36 13.35 -7.20
N THR A 33 18.67 14.01 -8.13
CA THR A 33 19.32 14.96 -9.06
C THR A 33 19.96 16.16 -8.34
N LEU A 34 19.35 16.68 -7.28
CA LEU A 34 19.98 17.71 -6.44
C LEU A 34 21.24 17.19 -5.74
N THR A 35 21.20 15.94 -5.27
CA THR A 35 22.33 15.29 -4.60
C THR A 35 23.50 15.11 -5.56
N GLU A 36 23.25 14.64 -6.77
CA GLU A 36 24.30 14.53 -7.80
C GLU A 36 24.85 15.91 -8.18
N ARG A 37 24.00 16.93 -8.35
CA ARG A 37 24.48 18.29 -8.65
C ARG A 37 25.39 18.86 -7.57
N TYR A 38 25.14 18.53 -6.30
CA TYR A 38 25.94 19.01 -5.18
C TYR A 38 27.23 18.20 -4.96
N THR A 39 27.16 16.88 -5.14
CA THR A 39 28.26 15.95 -4.80
C THR A 39 29.09 15.50 -6.00
N GLY A 40 28.59 15.67 -7.22
CA GLY A 40 29.16 15.13 -8.45
C GLY A 40 29.04 13.61 -8.59
N SER A 41 28.30 12.93 -7.70
CA SER A 41 28.20 11.46 -7.68
C SER A 41 26.83 10.98 -8.12
N GLY A 42 26.77 10.37 -9.31
CA GLY A 42 25.56 9.68 -9.79
C GLY A 42 25.17 8.46 -8.94
N LEU A 43 26.11 7.89 -8.16
CA LEU A 43 25.81 6.83 -7.21
C LEU A 43 24.95 7.34 -6.05
N LEU A 44 25.21 8.56 -5.58
CA LEU A 44 24.41 9.17 -4.50
C LEU A 44 23.00 9.56 -4.99
N ASP A 45 22.84 10.01 -6.24
CA ASP A 45 21.51 10.14 -6.86
C ASP A 45 20.75 8.81 -6.81
N TRP A 46 21.38 7.74 -7.29
CA TRP A 46 20.78 6.40 -7.30
C TRP A 46 20.35 5.93 -5.90
N VAL A 47 21.20 6.12 -4.89
CA VAL A 47 20.89 5.75 -3.51
C VAL A 47 19.71 6.59 -2.98
N VAL A 48 19.73 7.91 -3.16
CA VAL A 48 18.66 8.79 -2.68
C VAL A 48 17.32 8.48 -3.37
N THR A 49 17.34 8.36 -4.70
CA THR A 49 16.17 8.03 -5.51
C THR A 49 15.61 6.64 -5.12
N GLY A 50 16.48 5.64 -4.95
CA GLY A 50 16.09 4.30 -4.53
C GLY A 50 15.52 4.25 -3.11
N LEU A 51 16.16 4.93 -2.15
CA LEU A 51 15.67 5.00 -0.76
C LEU A 51 14.28 5.65 -0.67
N TRP A 52 14.04 6.69 -1.46
CA TRP A 52 12.72 7.32 -1.55
C TRP A 52 11.67 6.34 -2.11
N GLY A 53 12.00 5.61 -3.17
CA GLY A 53 11.14 4.57 -3.74
C GLY A 53 10.81 3.46 -2.74
N ALA A 54 11.82 2.95 -2.04
CA ALA A 54 11.65 1.95 -0.99
C ALA A 54 10.76 2.46 0.15
N LEU A 55 10.90 3.73 0.56
CA LEU A 55 10.03 4.35 1.56
C LEU A 55 8.57 4.43 1.08
N ALA A 56 8.35 4.86 -0.17
CA ALA A 56 7.01 4.93 -0.74
C ALA A 56 6.33 3.55 -0.78
N VAL A 57 7.05 2.51 -1.24
CA VAL A 57 6.55 1.13 -1.23
C VAL A 57 6.25 0.68 0.20
N ARG A 58 7.13 0.96 1.17
CA ARG A 58 6.92 0.59 2.57
C ARG A 58 5.64 1.19 3.16
N VAL A 59 5.33 2.44 2.83
CA VAL A 59 4.13 3.15 3.30
C VAL A 59 2.87 2.67 2.59
N LEU A 60 2.93 2.47 1.27
CA LEU A 60 1.76 2.08 0.48
C LEU A 60 1.43 0.58 0.60
N ALA A 61 2.42 -0.27 0.81
CA ALA A 61 2.27 -1.72 0.82
C ALA A 61 1.16 -2.23 1.77
N PRO A 62 1.09 -1.82 3.05
CA PRO A 62 0.04 -2.26 3.98
C PRO A 62 -1.39 -1.95 3.51
N HIS A 63 -1.56 -0.90 2.70
CA HIS A 63 -2.88 -0.47 2.24
C HIS A 63 -3.37 -1.27 1.03
N ALA A 64 -2.45 -1.84 0.27
CA ALA A 64 -2.70 -2.60 -0.95
C ALA A 64 -2.54 -4.13 -0.76
N SER A 65 -2.50 -4.59 0.50
CA SER A 65 -2.24 -5.98 0.87
C SER A 65 -0.87 -6.46 0.34
N TYR A 66 0.16 -5.61 0.41
CA TYR A 66 1.58 -5.90 0.19
C TYR A 66 2.36 -5.90 1.52
N ARG A 67 3.52 -6.57 1.63
CA ARG A 67 4.24 -6.67 2.93
C ARG A 67 5.20 -5.50 3.01
N PRO A 68 5.40 -4.89 4.20
CA PRO A 68 6.41 -3.83 4.35
C PRO A 68 7.83 -4.28 3.99
N ARG A 69 8.10 -5.59 4.01
CA ARG A 69 9.37 -6.19 3.58
C ARG A 69 9.60 -6.07 2.08
N ASP A 70 8.55 -5.88 1.29
CA ASP A 70 8.62 -5.74 -0.16
C ASP A 70 9.21 -4.37 -0.55
N ALA A 71 9.46 -3.48 0.43
CA ALA A 71 10.15 -2.20 0.27
C ALA A 71 11.54 -2.34 -0.38
N TRP A 72 12.24 -3.46 -0.17
CA TRP A 72 13.52 -3.74 -0.82
C TRP A 72 13.41 -3.74 -2.35
N LEU A 73 12.25 -4.15 -2.87
CA LEU A 73 12.00 -4.14 -4.30
C LEU A 73 11.84 -2.71 -4.85
N GLY A 74 11.57 -1.73 -3.98
CA GLY A 74 11.53 -0.30 -4.32
C GLY A 74 12.91 0.31 -4.61
N LEU A 75 14.01 -0.40 -4.31
CA LEU A 75 15.37 0.02 -4.69
C LEU A 75 15.67 -0.18 -6.18
N VAL A 76 14.89 -1.01 -6.88
CA VAL A 76 15.05 -1.26 -8.31
C VAL A 76 14.16 -0.28 -9.07
N PRO A 77 14.68 0.74 -9.79
CA PRO A 77 13.84 1.88 -10.22
C PRO A 77 12.69 1.54 -11.15
N LEU A 78 12.94 0.71 -12.18
CA LEU A 78 11.88 0.30 -13.12
C LEU A 78 10.82 -0.55 -12.42
N TYR A 79 11.26 -1.47 -11.56
CA TYR A 79 10.35 -2.31 -10.79
C TYR A 79 9.58 -1.49 -9.74
N ASN A 80 10.23 -0.48 -9.15
CA ASN A 80 9.61 0.45 -8.23
C ASN A 80 8.49 1.25 -8.91
N TRP A 81 8.70 1.75 -10.13
CA TRP A 81 7.64 2.43 -10.88
C TRP A 81 6.44 1.54 -11.12
N TYR A 82 6.67 0.29 -11.53
CA TYR A 82 5.61 -0.70 -11.68
C TYR A 82 4.87 -0.93 -10.35
N LEU A 83 5.60 -1.15 -9.25
CA LEU A 83 5.00 -1.35 -7.93
C LEU A 83 4.18 -0.15 -7.49
N VAL A 84 4.72 1.07 -7.61
CA VAL A 84 4.02 2.31 -7.23
C VAL A 84 2.76 2.50 -8.06
N CYS A 85 2.77 2.19 -9.36
CA CYS A 85 1.57 2.20 -10.20
C CYS A 85 0.51 1.22 -9.68
N VAL A 86 0.89 -0.03 -9.41
CA VAL A 86 -0.02 -1.06 -8.89
C VAL A 86 -0.55 -0.67 -7.50
N LEU A 87 0.32 -0.23 -6.60
CA LEU A 87 -0.04 0.19 -5.24
C LEU A 87 -0.94 1.42 -5.27
N GLY A 88 -0.63 2.42 -6.08
CA GLY A 88 -1.45 3.62 -6.26
C GLY A 88 -2.82 3.30 -6.81
N TRP A 89 -2.90 2.43 -7.83
CA TRP A 89 -4.16 1.96 -8.40
C TRP A 89 -5.04 1.20 -7.40
N ARG A 90 -4.41 0.43 -6.51
CA ARG A 90 -5.08 -0.28 -5.41
C ARG A 90 -5.56 0.70 -4.34
N VAL A 91 -4.69 1.56 -3.83
CA VAL A 91 -5.01 2.54 -2.78
C VAL A 91 -6.11 3.50 -3.22
N ALA A 92 -6.14 3.89 -4.50
CA ALA A 92 -7.17 4.75 -5.07
C ALA A 92 -8.61 4.20 -4.94
N LEU A 93 -8.75 2.89 -4.73
CA LEU A 93 -10.03 2.21 -4.62
C LEU A 93 -10.53 2.02 -3.18
N LEU A 94 -9.69 2.27 -2.17
CA LEU A 94 -10.05 2.06 -0.76
C LEU A 94 -11.28 2.90 -0.34
N PRO A 95 -12.28 2.31 0.33
CA PRO A 95 -12.23 1.02 1.02
C PRO A 95 -12.67 -0.20 0.18
N PHE A 96 -13.08 -0.02 -1.07
CA PHE A 96 -13.58 -1.08 -1.96
C PHE A 96 -12.43 -1.68 -2.77
N ARG A 97 -12.00 -2.89 -2.44
CA ARG A 97 -10.87 -3.56 -3.07
C ARG A 97 -11.37 -4.52 -4.16
N ASP A 98 -10.80 -4.43 -5.36
CA ASP A 98 -11.03 -5.38 -6.46
C ASP A 98 -10.03 -6.56 -6.46
N TRP A 99 -9.13 -6.60 -5.47
CA TRP A 99 -8.17 -7.70 -5.27
C TRP A 99 -8.50 -8.51 -4.01
N GLU A 100 -8.08 -9.76 -4.01
CA GLU A 100 -8.22 -10.64 -2.86
C GLU A 100 -7.35 -10.17 -1.68
N PRO A 101 -7.95 -9.99 -0.48
CA PRO A 101 -7.21 -9.74 0.75
C PRO A 101 -6.32 -10.93 1.06
N ARG A 102 -5.20 -10.65 1.73
CA ARG A 102 -4.33 -11.72 2.19
C ARG A 102 -4.97 -12.56 3.28
N GLU A 103 -4.47 -13.78 3.45
CA GLU A 103 -4.87 -14.70 4.51
C GLU A 103 -4.87 -14.06 5.91
N ASP A 104 -3.88 -13.22 6.23
CA ASP A 104 -3.77 -12.50 7.50
C ASP A 104 -4.74 -11.31 7.62
N GLU A 105 -5.33 -10.86 6.52
CA GLU A 105 -6.34 -9.80 6.45
C GLU A 105 -7.76 -10.34 6.34
N LEU A 106 -7.96 -11.63 6.01
CA LEU A 106 -9.27 -12.24 5.77
C LEU A 106 -10.23 -12.07 6.95
N TRP A 107 -9.73 -12.08 8.19
CA TRP A 107 -10.57 -11.88 9.38
C TRP A 107 -11.23 -10.49 9.45
N ARG A 108 -10.60 -9.47 8.82
CA ARG A 108 -11.13 -8.10 8.66
C ARG A 108 -11.81 -7.86 7.33
N ALA A 109 -11.62 -8.76 6.38
CA ALA A 109 -12.20 -8.61 5.07
C ALA A 109 -13.67 -9.02 5.10
N ARG A 110 -14.51 -8.25 4.40
CA ARG A 110 -15.91 -8.59 4.16
C ARG A 110 -16.13 -8.68 2.67
N TRP A 111 -16.54 -9.86 2.21
CA TRP A 111 -16.98 -10.04 0.84
C TRP A 111 -18.33 -9.33 0.67
N LEU A 112 -18.40 -8.39 -0.27
CA LEU A 112 -19.63 -7.65 -0.54
C LEU A 112 -20.52 -8.44 -1.51
N THR A 113 -21.83 -8.38 -1.28
CA THR A 113 -22.87 -9.06 -2.07
C THR A 113 -23.85 -8.03 -2.66
N GLY A 114 -24.74 -8.46 -3.57
CA GLY A 114 -25.66 -7.57 -4.30
C GLY A 114 -24.96 -6.77 -5.41
N ASP A 115 -25.27 -5.48 -5.52
CA ASP A 115 -24.72 -4.57 -6.56
C ASP A 115 -23.19 -4.37 -6.48
N LEU A 116 -22.55 -4.84 -5.41
CA LEU A 116 -21.10 -4.73 -5.16
C LEU A 116 -20.40 -6.10 -5.17
N ILE A 117 -21.02 -7.13 -5.77
CA ILE A 117 -20.38 -8.43 -5.98
C ILE A 117 -19.04 -8.26 -6.69
N GLY A 118 -18.00 -8.93 -6.18
CA GLY A 118 -16.64 -8.85 -6.69
C GLY A 118 -15.72 -7.91 -5.90
N TYR A 119 -16.27 -7.07 -5.00
CA TYR A 119 -15.48 -6.19 -4.16
C TYR A 119 -15.31 -6.73 -2.72
N TRP A 120 -14.11 -6.57 -2.18
CA TRP A 120 -13.79 -6.77 -0.78
C TRP A 120 -13.79 -5.43 -0.04
N ARG A 121 -14.43 -5.35 1.12
CA ARG A 121 -14.30 -4.21 2.04
C ARG A 121 -13.29 -4.56 3.14
N ALA A 122 -12.33 -3.67 3.37
CA ALA A 122 -11.45 -3.76 4.54
C ALA A 122 -12.03 -2.91 5.68
N ASP A 123 -12.46 -3.56 6.75
CA ASP A 123 -12.94 -2.84 7.92
C ASP A 123 -11.75 -2.20 8.68
N PRO A 124 -11.92 -0.97 9.20
CA PRO A 124 -10.89 -0.33 10.00
C PRO A 124 -10.60 -1.17 11.25
N VAL A 125 -9.32 -1.23 11.64
CA VAL A 125 -8.92 -1.92 12.88
C VAL A 125 -9.60 -1.20 14.05
N PRO A 126 -10.36 -1.90 14.90
CA PRO A 126 -10.90 -1.30 16.11
C PRO A 126 -9.74 -0.77 16.95
N VAL A 127 -9.79 0.50 17.31
CA VAL A 127 -8.79 1.12 18.21
C VAL A 127 -8.85 0.36 19.55
N GLY A 128 -7.85 -0.47 19.83
CA GLY A 128 -7.75 -1.20 21.11
C GLY A 128 -7.40 -2.68 21.02
N VAL A 129 -7.43 -3.31 19.83
CA VAL A 129 -7.01 -4.72 19.70
C VAL A 129 -5.49 -4.78 19.55
N ARG A 130 -4.76 -4.70 20.67
CA ARG A 130 -3.40 -5.25 20.72
C ARG A 130 -3.51 -6.75 20.50
N ALA A 131 -2.76 -7.28 19.53
CA ALA A 131 -2.63 -8.71 19.31
C ALA A 131 -2.31 -9.37 20.65
N ALA A 132 -3.28 -10.11 21.20
CA ALA A 132 -3.08 -10.92 22.37
C ALA A 132 -2.19 -12.09 21.94
N SER A 133 -0.88 -11.89 22.02
CA SER A 133 0.11 -12.97 21.97
C SER A 133 0.03 -13.77 23.28
N ALA A 134 -1.13 -14.32 23.59
CA ALA A 134 -1.30 -15.25 24.71
C ALA A 134 -1.23 -16.67 24.12
N PRO A 135 -0.18 -17.46 24.41
CA PRO A 135 -0.15 -18.84 24.00
C PRO A 135 -1.33 -19.57 24.63
N ALA A 136 -2.08 -20.31 23.81
CA ALA A 136 -3.18 -21.17 24.26
C ALA A 136 -2.61 -22.27 25.17
N GLY A 137 -2.58 -22.00 26.48
CA GLY A 137 -2.32 -23.00 27.51
C GLY A 137 -3.47 -23.99 27.54
N GLY A 138 -3.38 -25.04 26.72
CA GLY A 138 -4.33 -26.14 26.69
C GLY A 138 -4.34 -26.90 28.01
N ARG A 139 -5.29 -26.57 28.89
CA ARG A 139 -5.58 -27.38 30.07
C ARG A 139 -6.47 -28.55 29.65
N ARG A 140 -5.87 -29.68 29.30
CA ARG A 140 -6.58 -30.97 29.22
C ARG A 140 -6.95 -31.40 30.65
N SER A 141 -8.22 -31.36 30.99
CA SER A 141 -8.78 -32.08 32.15
C SER A 141 -8.78 -33.57 31.83
N ARG A 142 -8.17 -34.36 32.72
CA ARG A 142 -8.43 -35.80 32.85
C ARG A 142 -9.59 -36.01 33.82
#